data_AF-A0A1Y4QGV6-F1
#
_entry.id   AF-A0A1Y4QGV6-F1
#
_cell.length_a   1.000
_cell.length_b   1.000
_cell.length_c   1.000
_cell.angle_alpha   90.00
_cell.angle_beta   90.00
_cell.angle_gamma   90.00
#
_symmetry.space_group_name_H-M   'P 1'
#
loop_
_entity.id
_entity.type
_entity.pdbx_description
1 polymer ?
#
loop_
_entity_poly.entity_id
_entity_poly.type
_entity_poly.pdbx_seq_one_letter_code
_entity_poly.pdbx_strand_id
1 'polypeptide(L)'
;MIKQFDVFVIEYIKSDESEIINKINYIKNFSFESYKEDAKKVFKKTLDAFYKGDELLFPKASENISFHIRPKAKNNMDTFEFTNGEQITKRTFWANKSIVDEIINKKLLQTDEL
;
A
#
# COMPACT_ATOMS: atom_id res chain seq x y z
N MET A 1 15.07 -4.07 14.19
CA MET A 1 14.05 -3.13 14.72
C MET A 1 12.80 -3.26 13.86
N ILE A 2 11.67 -3.62 14.47
CA ILE A 2 10.38 -3.69 13.77
C ILE A 2 9.85 -2.26 13.62
N LYS A 3 9.44 -1.86 12.40
CA LYS A 3 8.83 -0.54 12.19
C LYS A 3 7.37 -0.58 12.60
N GLN A 4 6.99 0.35 13.45
CA GLN A 4 5.64 0.49 13.99
C GLN A 4 5.25 1.96 13.98
N PHE A 5 3.95 2.20 13.85
CA PHE A 5 3.36 3.53 13.77
C PHE A 5 2.10 3.56 14.61
N ASP A 6 1.80 4.68 15.22
CA ASP A 6 0.48 4.91 15.78
C ASP A 6 -0.37 5.58 14.70
N VAL A 7 -1.59 5.10 14.50
CA VAL A 7 -2.48 5.56 13.41
C VAL A 7 -3.87 5.90 13.93
N PHE A 8 -4.47 6.91 13.31
CA PHE A 8 -5.90 7.21 13.45
C PHE A 8 -6.65 6.61 12.26
N VAL A 9 -7.70 5.85 12.54
CA VAL A 9 -8.63 5.34 11.55
C VAL A 9 -9.93 6.10 11.70
N ILE A 10 -10.28 6.89 10.69
CA ILE A 10 -11.49 7.70 10.67
C ILE A 10 -12.49 7.02 9.75
N GLU A 11 -13.59 6.56 10.34
CA GLU A 11 -14.75 6.06 9.62
C GLU A 11 -15.74 7.21 9.46
N TYR A 12 -16.17 7.45 8.22
CA TYR A 12 -17.13 8.50 7.91
C TYR A 12 -18.24 7.95 7.02
N ILE A 13 -19.44 8.52 7.18
CA ILE A 13 -20.59 8.27 6.34
C ILE A 13 -20.61 9.38 5.30
N LYS A 14 -20.58 8.98 4.02
CA LYS A 14 -20.69 9.91 2.91
C LYS A 14 -22.16 10.07 2.53
N SER A 15 -22.66 11.30 2.61
CA SER A 15 -23.91 11.74 1.99
C SER A 15 -23.61 12.59 0.76
N ASP A 16 -24.63 12.89 -0.04
CA ASP A 16 -24.48 13.73 -1.24
C ASP A 16 -24.01 15.16 -0.90
N GLU A 17 -24.31 15.63 0.32
CA GLU A 17 -24.05 17.01 0.74
C GLU A 17 -22.91 17.15 1.76
N SER A 18 -22.53 16.07 2.47
CA SER A 18 -21.49 16.12 3.50
C SER A 18 -20.87 14.76 3.84
N GLU A 19 -19.65 14.80 4.39
CA GLU A 19 -18.98 13.67 5.03
C GLU A 19 -19.08 13.83 6.54
N ILE A 20 -19.84 12.94 7.19
CA ILE A 20 -20.04 12.95 8.65
C ILE A 20 -19.11 11.91 9.26
N ILE A 21 -18.22 12.33 10.15
CA ILE A 21 -17.38 11.41 10.91
C ILE A 21 -18.28 10.58 11.83
N ASN A 22 -18.23 9.25 11.66
CA ASN A 22 -19.00 8.30 12.44
C ASN A 22 -18.20 7.76 13.63
N LYS A 23 -16.93 7.41 13.40
CA LYS A 23 -16.06 6.81 14.43
C LYS A 23 -14.61 7.20 14.18
N ILE A 24 -13.87 7.44 15.26
CA ILE A 24 -12.42 7.60 15.22
C ILE A 24 -11.82 6.53 16.12
N ASN A 25 -10.99 5.65 15.55
CA ASN A 25 -10.23 4.67 16.30
C ASN A 25 -8.76 5.08 16.32
N TYR A 26 -8.10 4.89 17.46
CA TYR A 26 -6.67 5.09 17.58
C TYR A 26 -5.99 3.73 17.80
N ILE A 27 -5.12 3.34 16.86
CA ILE A 27 -4.45 2.05 16.86
C ILE A 27 -2.97 2.28 17.13
N LYS A 28 -2.51 1.76 18.26
CA LYS A 28 -1.08 1.74 18.60
C LYS A 28 -0.35 0.61 17.92
N ASN A 29 0.94 0.83 17.66
CA ASN A 29 1.85 -0.20 17.14
C ASN A 29 1.34 -0.86 15.84
N PHE A 30 0.70 -0.09 14.96
CA PHE A 30 0.33 -0.52 13.62
C PHE A 30 1.60 -0.88 12.84
N SER A 31 1.61 -2.04 12.21
CA SER A 31 2.80 -2.54 11.52
C SER A 31 2.42 -3.53 10.42
N PHE A 32 3.23 -3.53 9.35
CA PHE A 32 3.19 -4.51 8.28
C PHE A 32 4.15 -5.70 8.51
N GLU A 33 4.75 -5.85 9.70
CA GLU A 33 5.79 -6.87 9.96
C GLU A 33 5.34 -8.29 9.57
N SER A 34 4.08 -8.64 9.80
CA SER A 34 3.51 -9.94 9.42
C SER A 34 3.56 -10.22 7.92
N TYR A 35 3.72 -9.20 7.08
CA TYR A 35 3.73 -9.28 5.61
C TYR A 35 5.13 -9.08 5.01
N LYS A 36 6.19 -9.17 5.84
CA LYS A 36 7.56 -8.95 5.42
C LYS A 36 8.01 -9.85 4.27
N GLU A 37 7.62 -11.11 4.27
CA GLU A 37 8.00 -12.03 3.18
C GLU A 37 7.31 -11.65 1.87
N ASP A 38 6.07 -11.18 1.90
CA ASP A 38 5.39 -10.68 0.70
C ASP A 38 6.01 -9.38 0.20
N ALA A 39 6.42 -8.48 1.10
CA ALA A 39 7.17 -7.29 0.73
C ALA A 39 8.48 -7.64 0.00
N LYS A 40 9.22 -8.66 0.47
CA LYS A 40 10.41 -9.17 -0.21
C LYS A 40 10.10 -9.75 -1.58
N LYS A 41 9.00 -10.52 -1.72
CA LYS A 41 8.58 -11.08 -3.02
C LYS A 41 8.27 -9.97 -4.02
N VAL A 42 7.50 -8.97 -3.61
CA VAL A 42 7.14 -7.81 -4.44
C VAL A 42 8.41 -7.05 -4.84
N PHE A 43 9.31 -6.76 -3.89
CA PHE A 43 10.58 -6.11 -4.19
C PHE A 43 11.42 -6.89 -5.21
N LYS A 44 11.53 -8.22 -5.06
CA LYS A 44 12.25 -9.07 -6.02
C LYS A 44 11.62 -9.02 -7.42
N LYS A 45 10.30 -9.13 -7.52
CA LYS A 45 9.59 -9.00 -8.81
C LYS A 45 9.81 -7.61 -9.43
N THR A 46 9.83 -6.55 -8.63
CA THR A 46 10.16 -5.21 -9.10
C THR A 46 11.57 -5.17 -9.67
N LEU A 47 12.57 -5.72 -8.98
CA LEU A 47 13.93 -5.84 -9.52
C LEU A 47 13.97 -6.61 -10.84
N ASP A 48 13.26 -7.73 -10.94
CA ASP A 48 13.19 -8.52 -12.17
C ASP A 48 12.60 -7.71 -13.34
N ALA A 49 11.61 -6.85 -13.10
CA ALA A 49 11.07 -5.94 -14.10
C ALA A 49 12.12 -4.92 -14.59
N PHE A 50 12.89 -4.34 -13.67
CA PHE A 50 14.01 -3.46 -14.01
C PHE A 50 15.10 -4.21 -14.80
N TYR A 51 15.52 -5.39 -14.37
CA TYR A 51 16.55 -6.16 -15.07
C TYR A 51 16.15 -6.55 -16.50
N LYS A 52 14.86 -6.82 -16.72
CA LYS A 52 14.32 -7.17 -18.04
C LYS A 52 13.96 -5.93 -18.89
N GLY A 53 13.93 -4.74 -18.30
CA GLY A 53 13.48 -3.53 -18.99
C GLY A 53 12.01 -3.59 -19.40
N ASP A 54 11.17 -4.29 -18.62
CA ASP A 54 9.74 -4.46 -18.94
C ASP A 54 8.87 -4.01 -17.76
N GLU A 55 8.28 -2.81 -17.87
CA GLU A 55 7.42 -2.26 -16.82
C GLU A 55 6.09 -3.03 -16.66
N LEU A 56 5.68 -3.83 -17.65
CA LEU A 56 4.44 -4.61 -17.56
C LEU A 56 4.56 -5.76 -16.56
N LEU A 57 5.80 -6.11 -16.18
CA LEU A 57 6.13 -7.10 -15.15
C LEU A 57 6.06 -6.56 -13.73
N PHE A 58 5.82 -5.26 -13.53
CA PHE A 58 5.63 -4.72 -12.20
C PHE A 58 4.46 -5.41 -11.48
N PRO A 59 4.64 -5.81 -10.20
CA PRO A 59 3.59 -6.44 -9.42
C PRO A 59 2.29 -5.63 -9.40
N LYS A 60 1.19 -6.25 -9.82
CA LYS A 60 -0.13 -5.62 -9.87
C LYS A 60 -0.92 -5.94 -8.60
N ALA A 61 -1.83 -5.03 -8.22
CA ALA A 61 -2.71 -5.26 -7.07
C ALA A 61 -3.52 -6.57 -7.19
N SER A 62 -3.92 -6.93 -8.41
CA SER A 62 -4.67 -8.15 -8.73
C SER A 62 -3.88 -9.45 -8.51
N GLU A 63 -2.56 -9.39 -8.35
CA GLU A 63 -1.75 -10.58 -8.03
C GLU A 63 -1.86 -10.98 -6.54
N ASN A 64 -2.50 -10.15 -5.71
CA ASN A 64 -2.78 -10.43 -4.30
C ASN A 64 -1.54 -10.80 -3.45
N ILE A 65 -0.38 -10.22 -3.73
CA ILE A 65 0.88 -10.42 -2.97
C ILE A 65 1.08 -9.32 -1.92
N SER A 66 0.01 -8.93 -1.24
CA SER A 66 -0.04 -7.91 -0.17
C SER A 66 0.35 -6.46 -0.54
N PHE A 67 1.25 -6.27 -1.51
CA PHE A 67 1.73 -4.98 -2.00
C PHE A 67 1.80 -4.99 -3.53
N HIS A 68 1.86 -3.81 -4.13
CA HIS A 68 1.97 -3.64 -5.58
C HIS A 68 2.75 -2.38 -5.97
N ILE A 69 3.10 -2.26 -7.24
CA ILE A 69 3.72 -1.07 -7.82
C ILE A 69 2.67 -0.30 -8.61
N ARG A 70 2.53 1.01 -8.35
CA ARG A 70 1.57 1.88 -9.05
C ARG A 70 2.06 3.34 -9.08
N PRO A 71 1.62 4.17 -10.05
CA PRO A 71 2.05 5.57 -10.10
C PRO A 71 1.81 6.34 -8.81
N LYS A 72 2.79 7.15 -8.43
CA LYS A 72 2.69 8.21 -7.41
C LYS A 72 3.47 9.41 -7.92
N ALA A 73 3.08 9.86 -9.10
CA ALA A 73 3.67 11.00 -9.80
C ALA A 73 2.76 12.22 -9.64
N LYS A 74 3.33 13.42 -9.74
CA LYS A 74 2.56 14.68 -9.70
C LYS A 74 1.56 14.77 -10.84
N ASN A 75 1.95 14.31 -12.03
CA ASN A 75 1.14 14.24 -13.24
C ASN A 75 1.77 13.23 -14.22
N ASN A 76 1.21 13.11 -15.43
CA ASN A 76 1.71 12.21 -16.47
C ASN A 76 3.12 12.56 -16.99
N MET A 77 3.55 13.83 -16.86
CA MET A 77 4.87 14.30 -17.29
C MET A 77 5.97 14.04 -16.25
N ASP A 78 5.60 13.77 -14.99
CA ASP A 78 6.52 13.43 -13.91
C ASP A 78 7.01 11.98 -14.07
N THR A 79 7.99 11.85 -14.96
CA THR A 79 8.55 10.61 -15.46
C THR A 79 10.01 10.44 -15.04
N PHE A 80 10.56 9.26 -15.29
CA PHE A 80 11.99 8.96 -15.22
C PHE A 80 12.35 7.98 -16.35
N GLU A 81 13.62 7.96 -16.74
CA GLU A 81 14.12 6.98 -17.72
C GLU A 81 14.19 5.60 -17.08
N PHE A 82 13.47 4.63 -17.67
CA PHE A 82 13.49 3.25 -17.24
C PHE A 82 14.68 2.50 -17.88
N THR A 83 14.95 1.27 -17.44
CA THR A 83 16.13 0.51 -17.89
C THR A 83 16.12 0.09 -19.35
N ASN A 84 14.97 0.20 -20.02
CA ASN A 84 14.84 0.03 -21.47
C ASN A 84 15.03 1.35 -22.26
N GLY A 85 15.30 2.47 -21.58
CA GLY A 85 15.44 3.80 -22.18
C GLY A 85 14.12 4.56 -22.36
N GLU A 86 12.97 3.97 -22.03
CA GLU A 86 11.66 4.64 -22.14
C GLU A 86 11.38 5.55 -20.93
N GLN A 87 10.71 6.67 -21.15
CA GLN A 87 10.22 7.52 -20.07
C GLN A 87 8.92 6.96 -19.50
N ILE A 88 8.94 6.52 -18.25
CA ILE A 88 7.76 6.02 -17.56
C ILE A 88 7.38 6.91 -16.37
N THR A 89 6.10 6.98 -16.05
CA THR A 89 5.60 7.74 -14.89
C THR A 89 6.20 7.19 -13.58
N LYS A 90 6.66 8.06 -12.68
CA LYS A 90 7.22 7.65 -11.39
C LYS A 90 6.25 6.77 -10.60
N ARG A 91 6.78 5.69 -10.05
CA ARG A 91 6.03 4.66 -9.30
C ARG A 91 6.44 4.63 -7.83
N THR A 92 5.61 4.01 -7.01
CA THR A 92 5.93 3.68 -5.61
C THR A 92 5.39 2.30 -5.25
N PHE A 93 5.83 1.77 -4.12
CA PHE A 93 5.24 0.60 -3.48
C PHE A 93 3.97 1.02 -2.73
N TRP A 94 2.90 0.28 -2.94
CA TRP A 94 1.61 0.46 -2.27
C TRP A 94 1.24 -0.79 -1.48
N ALA A 95 0.69 -0.63 -0.28
CA ALA A 95 -0.01 -1.72 0.39
C ALA A 95 -1.38 -1.94 -0.29
N ASN A 96 -1.76 -3.20 -0.46
CA ASN A 96 -3.09 -3.54 -0.92
C ASN A 96 -4.11 -3.16 0.16
N LYS A 97 -5.25 -2.62 -0.26
CA LYS A 97 -6.34 -2.23 0.65
C LYS A 97 -6.72 -3.36 1.60
N SER A 98 -6.89 -4.58 1.06
CA SER A 98 -7.26 -5.76 1.85
C SER A 98 -6.34 -6.02 3.04
N ILE A 99 -5.03 -5.81 2.89
CA ILE A 99 -4.07 -6.01 3.97
C ILE A 99 -4.15 -4.91 5.02
N VAL A 100 -4.37 -3.67 4.61
CA VAL A 100 -4.59 -2.56 5.55
C VAL A 100 -5.86 -2.83 6.36
N ASP A 101 -6.95 -3.23 5.69
CA ASP A 101 -8.22 -3.57 6.32
C ASP A 101 -8.05 -4.75 7.30
N GLU A 102 -7.31 -5.80 6.93
CA GLU A 102 -7.02 -6.94 7.81
C GLU A 102 -6.29 -6.53 9.09
N ILE A 103 -5.24 -5.70 8.98
CA ILE A 103 -4.48 -5.23 10.15
C ILE A 103 -5.37 -4.38 11.06
N ILE A 104 -6.16 -3.46 10.49
CA ILE A 104 -7.07 -2.60 11.24
C ILE A 104 -8.10 -3.47 11.97
N ASN A 105 -8.81 -4.35 11.25
CA ASN A 105 -9.86 -5.19 11.84
C ASN A 105 -9.34 -6.08 12.96
N LYS A 106 -8.16 -6.71 12.76
CA LYS A 106 -7.52 -7.52 13.79
C LYS A 106 -7.21 -6.71 15.05
N LYS A 107 -6.77 -5.45 14.89
CA LYS A 107 -6.46 -4.56 16.02
C LYS A 107 -7.70 -4.06 16.74
N LEU A 108 -8.77 -3.75 16.01
CA LEU A 108 -10.03 -3.30 16.59
C LEU A 108 -10.72 -4.43 17.38
N LEU A 109 -10.72 -5.66 16.87
CA LEU A 109 -11.24 -6.83 17.59
C LEU A 109 -10.50 -7.08 18.92
N GLN A 110 -9.18 -6.88 18.95
CA GLN A 110 -8.38 -7.05 20.18
C GLN A 110 -8.68 -5.99 21.25
N THR A 111 -9.17 -4.81 20.87
CA THR A 111 -9.53 -3.75 21.80
C THR A 111 -10.93 -3.92 22.40
N ASP A 112 -11.83 -4.65 21.74
CA ASP A 112 -13.20 -4.87 22.22
C ASP A 112 -13.31 -6.06 23.21
N GLU A 113 -12.24 -6.86 23.35
CA GLU A 113 -12.15 -8.01 24.27
C GLU A 113 -11.53 -7.67 25.65
N LEU A 114 -11.28 -6.38 25.93
CA LEU A 114 -10.71 -5.86 27.19
C LEU A 114 -11.70 -4.93 27.91
#